data_AF-A0A4R4ZIF5-F1
#
_entry.id   AF-A0A4R4ZIF5-F1
#
_cell.length_a   1.000
_cell.length_b   1.000
_cell.length_c   1.000
_cell.angle_alpha   90.00
_cell.angle_beta   90.00
_cell.angle_gamma   90.00
#
_symmetry.space_group_name_H-M   'P 1'
#
loop_
_entity.id
_entity.type
_entity.pdbx_description
1 polymer ?
#
loop_
_entity_poly.entity_id
_entity_poly.type
_entity_poly.pdbx_seq_one_letter_code
_entity_poly.pdbx_strand_id
1 'polypeptide(L)'
;EVASDERFRRIVRRGTAAARAEAAHSVHIELNGLRHGRDYWYRFRVDNHVSPVGRTRTAPRADSFGPALAMGFVSCSQFEHGYFGAYRRLAEEHPDLILHLGDYQYEYKKGAYTIPGGNVRDHEGPETVTLANYRLRHAQYKSDTDLQAAHRAAPWLVVFDDHEVENNWAGFVPENGSDTPDPADFRKRRAAAFQAYYENMPLRRRSLPGGPDIQIYRRVQWGKLANFHMLDTRQFRDDQACGDGNKVCPEAENPARSITGARQEKWLIDGFRRSTARWDVLGQQVFFAQRDSDAGPVKKTSQDAWDGYVASRDRITKGWVDAKVRNAVVLTGDVHAHWASDLKANYDDPGSKTVGSEL
;
A
#
# COMPACT_ATOMS: atom_id res chain seq x y z
N GLU A 1 -15.56 -10.49 -19.25
CA GLU A 1 -17.01 -10.64 -18.90
C GLU A 1 -17.18 -10.46 -17.40
N VAL A 2 -18.33 -9.93 -16.95
CA VAL A 2 -18.71 -9.85 -15.54
C VAL A 2 -20.12 -10.40 -15.37
N ALA A 3 -20.30 -11.27 -14.39
CA ALA A 3 -21.54 -11.99 -14.12
C ALA A 3 -21.98 -11.86 -12.67
N SER A 4 -23.27 -12.06 -12.43
CA SER A 4 -23.87 -12.10 -11.07
C SER A 4 -23.88 -13.50 -10.44
N ASP A 5 -23.23 -14.47 -11.07
CA ASP A 5 -22.99 -15.83 -10.55
C ASP A 5 -21.67 -16.38 -11.10
N GLU A 6 -21.02 -17.26 -10.33
CA GLU A 6 -19.70 -17.82 -10.64
C GLU A 6 -19.66 -18.62 -11.95
N ARG A 7 -20.80 -19.18 -12.36
CA ARG A 7 -20.93 -20.05 -13.53
C ARG A 7 -21.18 -19.26 -14.81
N PHE A 8 -21.17 -17.93 -14.74
CA PHE A 8 -21.42 -17.01 -15.86
C PHE A 8 -22.75 -17.27 -16.58
N ARG A 9 -23.78 -17.79 -15.87
CA ARG A 9 -25.13 -17.99 -16.44
C ARG A 9 -25.83 -16.66 -16.66
N ARG A 10 -25.53 -15.65 -15.83
CA ARG A 10 -26.08 -14.29 -15.92
C ARG A 10 -24.97 -13.25 -16.06
N ILE A 11 -24.55 -13.02 -17.29
CA ILE A 11 -23.59 -11.96 -17.65
C ILE A 11 -24.30 -10.61 -17.51
N VAL A 12 -23.76 -9.71 -16.68
CA VAL A 12 -24.30 -8.36 -16.45
C VAL A 12 -23.53 -7.29 -17.23
N ARG A 13 -22.27 -7.54 -17.58
CA ARG A 13 -21.42 -6.68 -18.43
C ARG A 13 -20.46 -7.53 -19.25
N ARG A 14 -20.16 -7.08 -20.47
CA ARG A 14 -19.10 -7.62 -21.33
C ARG A 14 -18.52 -6.50 -22.19
N GLY A 15 -17.30 -6.68 -22.65
CA GLY A 15 -16.60 -5.72 -23.49
C GLY A 15 -15.26 -6.30 -23.95
N THR A 16 -14.57 -5.53 -24.78
CA THR A 16 -13.27 -5.87 -25.35
C THR A 16 -12.29 -4.74 -25.04
N ALA A 17 -11.05 -5.08 -24.74
CA ALA A 17 -9.95 -4.13 -24.58
C ALA A 17 -8.73 -4.64 -25.34
N ALA A 18 -7.93 -3.73 -25.87
CA ALA A 18 -6.68 -4.06 -26.54
C ALA A 18 -5.55 -4.12 -25.50
N ALA A 19 -4.97 -5.31 -25.32
CA ALA A 19 -3.73 -5.50 -24.59
C ALA A 19 -2.57 -5.10 -25.52
N ARG A 20 -1.74 -4.13 -25.10
CA ARG A 20 -0.66 -3.59 -25.96
C ARG A 20 0.72 -3.93 -25.42
N ALA A 21 1.68 -4.14 -26.32
CA ALA A 21 3.04 -4.52 -25.96
C ALA A 21 3.76 -3.46 -25.10
N GLU A 22 3.47 -2.18 -25.32
CA GLU A 22 4.08 -1.07 -24.58
C GLU A 22 3.72 -1.12 -23.09
N ALA A 23 2.60 -1.74 -22.73
CA ALA A 23 2.13 -1.94 -21.36
C ALA A 23 2.23 -3.41 -20.90
N ALA A 24 3.18 -4.17 -21.45
CA ALA A 24 3.35 -5.61 -21.18
C ALA A 24 2.08 -6.45 -21.36
N HIS A 25 1.20 -6.04 -22.28
CA HIS A 25 -0.11 -6.67 -22.52
C HIS A 25 -1.04 -6.71 -21.29
N SER A 26 -0.80 -5.84 -20.29
CA SER A 26 -1.73 -5.62 -19.18
C SER A 26 -3.07 -5.05 -19.67
N VAL A 27 -4.15 -5.32 -18.92
CA VAL A 27 -5.50 -4.85 -19.24
C VAL A 27 -6.16 -4.31 -17.97
N HIS A 28 -6.61 -3.06 -18.04
CA HIS A 28 -7.31 -2.36 -16.95
C HIS A 28 -8.73 -2.04 -17.40
N ILE A 29 -9.73 -2.60 -16.70
CA ILE A 29 -11.15 -2.39 -17.03
C ILE A 29 -11.83 -1.67 -15.88
N GLU A 30 -12.36 -0.48 -16.16
CA GLU A 30 -13.19 0.28 -15.24
C GLU A 30 -14.67 0.12 -15.61
N LEU A 31 -15.46 -0.40 -14.67
CA LEU A 31 -16.89 -0.62 -14.87
C LEU A 31 -17.72 0.31 -14.00
N ASN A 32 -18.78 0.83 -14.60
CA ASN A 32 -19.79 1.66 -13.95
C ASN A 32 -21.17 1.00 -14.03
N GLY A 33 -22.10 1.47 -13.20
CA GLY A 33 -23.50 1.02 -13.21
C GLY A 33 -23.73 -0.41 -12.72
N LEU A 34 -22.80 -0.96 -11.94
CA LEU A 34 -23.04 -2.19 -11.17
C LEU A 34 -23.84 -1.86 -9.91
N ARG A 35 -24.68 -2.80 -9.47
CA ARG A 35 -25.43 -2.65 -8.21
C ARG A 35 -24.45 -2.68 -7.03
N HIS A 36 -24.61 -1.74 -6.11
CA HIS A 36 -23.81 -1.56 -4.90
C HIS A 36 -23.88 -2.74 -3.93
N GLY A 37 -22.84 -2.93 -3.11
CA GLY A 37 -22.79 -3.90 -2.01
C GLY A 37 -22.95 -5.35 -2.46
N ARG A 38 -22.54 -5.70 -3.68
CA ARG A 38 -22.74 -7.04 -4.26
C ARG A 38 -21.46 -7.64 -4.80
N ASP A 39 -21.43 -8.96 -4.72
CA ASP A 39 -20.42 -9.78 -5.37
C ASP A 39 -20.71 -9.92 -6.86
N TYR A 40 -19.61 -9.98 -7.62
CA TYR A 40 -19.60 -10.30 -9.03
C TYR A 40 -18.42 -11.22 -9.33
N TRP A 41 -18.56 -11.98 -10.41
CA TRP A 41 -17.50 -12.83 -10.92
C TRP A 41 -17.06 -12.31 -12.28
N TYR A 42 -15.75 -12.30 -12.51
CA TYR A 42 -15.18 -11.81 -13.76
C TYR A 42 -14.18 -12.81 -14.34
N ARG A 43 -14.06 -12.79 -15.67
CA ARG A 43 -13.08 -13.56 -16.43
C ARG A 43 -12.69 -12.82 -17.71
N PHE A 44 -11.50 -13.11 -18.22
CA PHE A 44 -10.98 -12.61 -19.48
C PHE A 44 -10.91 -13.75 -20.50
N ARG A 45 -10.96 -13.39 -21.78
CA ARG A 45 -10.85 -14.34 -22.89
C ARG A 45 -9.97 -13.73 -23.98
N VAL A 46 -9.04 -14.51 -24.52
CA VAL A 46 -8.24 -14.20 -25.69
C VAL A 46 -8.24 -15.44 -26.57
N ASP A 47 -8.82 -15.33 -27.76
CA ASP A 47 -9.11 -16.48 -28.64
C ASP A 47 -9.82 -17.61 -27.89
N ASN A 48 -9.22 -18.80 -27.87
CA ASN A 48 -9.74 -19.99 -27.19
C ASN A 48 -9.33 -20.09 -25.72
N HIS A 49 -8.52 -19.16 -25.21
CA HIS A 49 -8.07 -19.16 -23.82
C HIS A 49 -9.04 -18.38 -22.93
N VAL A 50 -9.36 -18.95 -21.76
CA VAL A 50 -10.20 -18.34 -20.75
C VAL A 50 -9.40 -18.24 -19.46
N SER A 51 -9.36 -17.07 -18.84
CA SER A 51 -8.68 -16.89 -17.56
C SER A 51 -9.38 -17.70 -16.44
N PRO A 52 -8.69 -18.00 -15.33
CA PRO A 52 -9.36 -18.32 -14.08
C PRO A 52 -10.41 -17.27 -13.71
N VAL A 53 -11.44 -17.68 -12.98
CA VAL A 53 -12.50 -16.79 -12.51
C VAL A 53 -12.02 -16.04 -11.27
N GLY A 54 -12.18 -14.72 -11.27
CA GLY A 54 -12.01 -13.88 -10.08
C GLY A 54 -13.36 -13.46 -9.51
N ARG A 55 -13.42 -13.30 -8.19
CA ARG A 55 -14.51 -12.64 -7.47
C ARG A 55 -14.13 -11.19 -7.19
N THR A 56 -15.09 -10.29 -7.25
CA THR A 56 -14.96 -8.90 -6.81
C THR A 56 -16.23 -8.47 -6.10
N ARG A 57 -16.19 -7.33 -5.42
CA ARG A 57 -17.32 -6.74 -4.71
C ARG A 57 -17.37 -5.24 -4.90
N THR A 58 -18.55 -4.71 -5.19
CA THR A 58 -18.76 -3.25 -5.21
C THR A 58 -19.03 -2.75 -3.80
N ALA A 59 -18.49 -1.58 -3.44
CA ALA A 59 -18.81 -0.92 -2.17
C ALA A 59 -20.34 -0.70 -1.99
N PRO A 60 -20.84 -0.67 -0.73
CA PRO A 60 -22.21 -0.28 -0.43
C PRO A 60 -22.55 1.12 -0.96
N ARG A 61 -23.85 1.45 -1.01
CA ARG A 61 -24.26 2.82 -1.34
C ARG A 61 -23.71 3.78 -0.28
N ALA A 62 -23.26 4.96 -0.70
CA ALA A 62 -22.65 5.98 0.15
C ALA A 62 -23.55 6.43 1.32
N ASP A 63 -24.87 6.33 1.17
CA ASP A 63 -25.89 6.71 2.15
C ASP A 63 -26.29 5.57 3.11
N SER A 64 -25.71 4.38 2.98
CA SER A 64 -26.07 3.17 3.73
C SER A 64 -24.87 2.59 4.48
N PHE A 65 -25.10 1.94 5.63
CA PHE A 65 -24.04 1.14 6.28
C PHE A 65 -23.68 -0.12 5.48
N GLY A 66 -24.62 -0.65 4.70
CA GLY A 66 -24.45 -1.92 4.02
C GLY A 66 -24.40 -3.11 5.00
N PRO A 67 -24.00 -4.30 4.53
CA PRO A 67 -23.69 -5.42 5.41
C PRO A 67 -22.37 -5.19 6.17
N ALA A 68 -22.07 -6.07 7.13
CA ALA A 68 -20.77 -6.10 7.78
C ALA A 68 -19.63 -6.18 6.74
N LEU A 69 -18.47 -5.61 7.09
CA LEU A 69 -17.26 -5.64 6.28
C LEU A 69 -16.24 -6.57 6.94
N ALA A 70 -15.85 -7.63 6.23
CA ALA A 70 -14.65 -8.40 6.55
C ALA A 70 -13.50 -7.90 5.68
N MET A 71 -12.46 -7.33 6.27
CA MET A 71 -11.27 -6.88 5.54
C MET A 71 -10.02 -7.57 6.05
N GLY A 72 -9.06 -7.82 5.16
CA GLY A 72 -7.69 -8.20 5.51
C GLY A 72 -6.71 -7.16 4.99
N PHE A 73 -5.56 -7.02 5.64
CA PHE A 73 -4.45 -6.21 5.14
C PHE A 73 -3.14 -6.98 5.26
N VAL A 74 -2.21 -6.70 4.36
CA VAL A 74 -0.93 -7.40 4.21
C VAL A 74 0.14 -6.44 3.69
N SER A 75 1.41 -6.78 3.90
CA SER A 75 2.59 -6.11 3.35
C SER A 75 3.76 -7.10 3.30
N CYS A 76 4.92 -6.65 2.81
CA CYS A 76 6.22 -7.28 3.04
C CYS A 76 6.28 -8.75 2.64
N SER A 77 6.14 -8.99 1.34
CA SER A 77 6.05 -10.33 0.76
C SER A 77 7.34 -10.80 0.09
N GLN A 78 8.50 -10.62 0.74
CA GLN A 78 9.81 -11.03 0.20
C GLN A 78 9.75 -12.50 -0.28
N PHE A 79 9.86 -12.68 -1.61
CA PHE A 79 9.68 -13.97 -2.27
C PHE A 79 10.69 -15.02 -1.81
N GLU A 80 11.95 -14.66 -1.70
CA GLU A 80 13.05 -15.53 -1.30
C GLU A 80 12.94 -16.04 0.15
N HIS A 81 12.27 -15.29 1.03
CA HIS A 81 12.25 -15.56 2.49
C HIS A 81 11.27 -16.66 2.91
N GLY A 82 10.30 -16.99 2.07
CA GLY A 82 9.31 -17.99 2.43
C GLY A 82 8.27 -18.20 1.35
N TYR A 83 7.46 -19.23 1.52
CA TYR A 83 6.31 -19.51 0.64
C TYR A 83 5.09 -18.69 1.05
N PHE A 84 4.24 -18.35 0.10
CA PHE A 84 3.09 -17.47 0.26
C PHE A 84 1.85 -18.13 0.88
N GLY A 85 2.06 -19.08 1.80
CA GLY A 85 0.96 -19.79 2.49
C GLY A 85 0.02 -18.86 3.27
N ALA A 86 0.48 -17.67 3.68
CA ALA A 86 -0.38 -16.65 4.29
C ALA A 86 -1.44 -16.11 3.30
N TYR A 87 -1.09 -15.95 2.02
CA TYR A 87 -2.04 -15.54 0.99
C TYR A 87 -3.10 -16.61 0.73
N ARG A 88 -2.74 -17.90 0.82
CA ARG A 88 -3.72 -18.99 0.78
C ARG A 88 -4.73 -18.88 1.91
N ARG A 89 -4.27 -18.68 3.15
CA ARG A 89 -5.16 -18.50 4.31
C ARG A 89 -6.03 -17.25 4.16
N LEU A 90 -5.47 -16.14 3.71
CA LEU A 90 -6.24 -14.92 3.42
C LEU A 90 -7.35 -15.16 2.40
N ALA A 91 -7.11 -15.98 1.38
CA ALA A 91 -8.13 -16.31 0.37
C ALA A 91 -9.26 -17.19 0.96
N GLU A 92 -8.94 -18.11 1.88
CA GLU A 92 -9.88 -19.01 2.57
C GLU A 92 -10.83 -18.25 3.52
N GLU A 93 -10.43 -17.08 4.04
CA GLU A 93 -11.27 -16.22 4.87
C GLU A 93 -12.39 -15.49 4.08
N HIS A 94 -12.38 -15.56 2.75
CA HIS A 94 -13.34 -14.90 1.86
C HIS A 94 -13.58 -13.39 2.16
N PRO A 95 -12.52 -12.56 2.30
CA PRO A 95 -12.66 -11.15 2.68
C PRO A 95 -13.45 -10.34 1.65
N ASP A 96 -14.18 -9.31 2.08
CA ASP A 96 -14.86 -8.36 1.20
C ASP A 96 -13.89 -7.39 0.50
N LEU A 97 -12.75 -7.12 1.15
CA LEU A 97 -11.72 -6.18 0.71
C LEU A 97 -10.35 -6.63 1.25
N ILE A 98 -9.32 -6.58 0.41
CA ILE A 98 -7.93 -6.76 0.83
C ILE A 98 -7.19 -5.44 0.64
N LEU A 99 -6.42 -5.02 1.64
CA LEU A 99 -5.48 -3.90 1.52
C LEU A 99 -4.07 -4.44 1.38
N HIS A 100 -3.26 -3.83 0.53
CA HIS A 100 -1.82 -4.11 0.47
C HIS A 100 -1.08 -2.82 0.77
N LEU A 101 -0.25 -2.82 1.81
CA LEU A 101 0.29 -1.60 2.41
C LEU A 101 1.72 -1.26 1.97
N GLY A 102 2.35 -2.11 1.18
CA GLY A 102 3.70 -1.89 0.66
C GLY A 102 4.49 -3.18 0.57
N ASP A 103 5.59 -3.15 -0.15
CA ASP A 103 6.51 -4.28 -0.32
C ASP A 103 5.82 -5.52 -0.91
N TYR A 104 5.00 -5.26 -1.92
CA TYR A 104 4.41 -6.31 -2.75
C TYR A 104 5.50 -7.10 -3.47
N GLN A 105 6.59 -6.41 -3.81
CA GLN A 105 7.82 -7.02 -4.28
C GLN A 105 9.03 -6.38 -3.61
N TYR A 106 10.17 -7.04 -3.76
CA TYR A 106 11.48 -6.50 -3.43
C TYR A 106 12.30 -6.42 -4.70
N GLU A 107 13.22 -5.47 -4.78
CA GLU A 107 14.08 -5.09 -5.90
C GLU A 107 15.33 -5.95 -6.03
N TYR A 108 15.79 -6.52 -4.92
CA TYR A 108 17.11 -7.13 -4.77
C TYR A 108 17.45 -8.22 -5.78
N LYS A 109 18.74 -8.42 -6.08
CA LYS A 109 19.21 -9.67 -6.69
C LYS A 109 19.30 -10.78 -5.64
N LYS A 110 19.33 -12.03 -6.11
CA LYS A 110 19.57 -13.21 -5.27
C LYS A 110 20.75 -13.00 -4.31
N GLY A 111 20.51 -13.31 -3.03
CA GLY A 111 21.53 -13.32 -1.98
C GLY A 111 21.89 -11.95 -1.40
N ALA A 112 21.22 -10.87 -1.82
CA ALA A 112 21.44 -9.54 -1.24
C ALA A 112 20.71 -9.35 0.09
N TYR A 113 19.46 -9.82 0.22
CA TYR A 113 18.70 -9.77 1.47
C TYR A 113 18.40 -11.18 1.99
N THR A 114 19.28 -11.68 2.87
CA THR A 114 19.25 -13.07 3.35
C THR A 114 18.75 -13.15 4.80
N ILE A 115 17.73 -13.97 5.05
CA ILE A 115 17.24 -14.24 6.42
C ILE A 115 18.19 -15.17 7.20
N PRO A 116 18.17 -15.16 8.55
CA PRO A 116 18.84 -16.18 9.35
C PRO A 116 18.42 -17.59 8.90
N GLY A 117 19.40 -18.43 8.55
CA GLY A 117 19.15 -19.78 8.03
C GLY A 117 19.12 -19.91 6.50
N GLY A 118 19.16 -18.79 5.77
CA GLY A 118 19.23 -18.75 4.32
C GLY A 118 17.86 -18.67 3.63
N ASN A 119 17.86 -18.16 2.40
CA ASN A 119 16.65 -18.01 1.58
C ASN A 119 16.24 -19.36 0.98
N VAL A 120 14.92 -19.60 0.90
CA VAL A 120 14.32 -20.86 0.42
C VAL A 120 13.87 -20.80 -1.05
N ARG A 121 13.84 -19.60 -1.62
CA ARG A 121 13.62 -19.32 -3.04
C ARG A 121 14.64 -18.25 -3.47
N ASP A 122 14.78 -18.03 -4.77
CA ASP A 122 15.70 -17.05 -5.33
C ASP A 122 14.96 -16.03 -6.19
N HIS A 123 15.37 -14.77 -6.14
CA HIS A 123 14.98 -13.78 -7.14
C HIS A 123 15.64 -14.05 -8.49
N GLU A 124 14.87 -13.88 -9.56
CA GLU A 124 15.36 -13.97 -10.93
C GLU A 124 15.93 -12.63 -11.40
N GLY A 125 17.09 -12.70 -12.08
CA GLY A 125 17.74 -11.54 -12.67
C GLY A 125 18.55 -10.67 -11.70
N PRO A 126 19.06 -9.53 -12.18
CA PRO A 126 19.78 -8.56 -11.35
C PRO A 126 18.81 -7.78 -10.44
N GLU A 127 19.36 -6.86 -9.66
CA GLU A 127 18.55 -5.86 -8.98
C GLU A 127 17.69 -5.08 -9.98
N THR A 128 16.46 -4.74 -9.58
CA THR A 128 15.52 -4.10 -10.49
C THR A 128 15.85 -2.63 -10.69
N VAL A 129 16.39 -2.29 -11.86
CA VAL A 129 16.65 -0.89 -12.26
C VAL A 129 15.86 -0.48 -13.51
N THR A 130 15.78 -1.37 -14.51
CA THR A 130 15.08 -1.08 -15.77
C THR A 130 13.63 -1.57 -15.75
N LEU A 131 12.80 -1.05 -16.66
CA LEU A 131 11.41 -1.49 -16.81
C LEU A 131 11.29 -3.01 -17.07
N ALA A 132 12.24 -3.59 -17.81
CA ALA A 132 12.28 -5.03 -18.03
C ALA A 132 12.55 -5.81 -16.73
N ASN A 133 13.43 -5.30 -15.86
CA ASN A 133 13.70 -5.95 -14.57
C ASN A 133 12.47 -5.89 -13.65
N TYR A 134 11.80 -4.74 -13.54
CA TYR A 134 10.59 -4.62 -12.73
C TYR A 134 9.44 -5.49 -13.26
N ARG A 135 9.27 -5.59 -14.58
CA ARG A 135 8.28 -6.49 -15.19
C ARG A 135 8.58 -7.96 -14.89
N LEU A 136 9.85 -8.37 -14.98
CA LEU A 136 10.28 -9.72 -14.61
C LEU A 136 10.00 -9.99 -13.12
N ARG A 137 10.33 -9.04 -12.24
CA ARG A 137 10.11 -9.19 -10.80
C ARG A 137 8.63 -9.31 -10.44
N HIS A 138 7.79 -8.45 -10.99
CA HIS A 138 6.34 -8.60 -10.81
C HIS A 138 5.81 -9.92 -11.35
N ALA A 139 6.30 -10.37 -12.52
CA ALA A 139 5.90 -11.65 -13.09
C ALA A 139 6.31 -12.83 -12.18
N GLN A 140 7.51 -12.78 -11.60
CA GLN A 140 7.98 -13.80 -10.65
C GLN A 140 7.06 -13.88 -9.43
N TYR A 141 6.78 -12.74 -8.78
CA TYR A 141 5.90 -12.71 -7.61
C TYR A 141 4.48 -13.16 -7.95
N LYS A 142 3.92 -12.68 -9.07
CA LYS A 142 2.58 -13.05 -9.53
C LYS A 142 2.47 -14.46 -10.08
N SER A 143 3.58 -15.18 -10.25
CA SER A 143 3.54 -16.59 -10.64
C SER A 143 3.14 -17.50 -9.48
N ASP A 144 3.26 -17.03 -8.24
CA ASP A 144 2.88 -17.78 -7.04
C ASP A 144 1.36 -18.03 -6.97
N THR A 145 0.97 -19.30 -6.86
CA THR A 145 -0.43 -19.73 -6.93
C THR A 145 -1.25 -19.27 -5.73
N ASP A 146 -0.64 -19.11 -4.56
CA ASP A 146 -1.34 -18.66 -3.35
C ASP A 146 -1.61 -17.15 -3.44
N LEU A 147 -0.65 -16.37 -3.95
CA LEU A 147 -0.87 -14.95 -4.24
C LEU A 147 -1.95 -14.75 -5.31
N GLN A 148 -1.93 -15.54 -6.38
CA GLN A 148 -2.98 -15.49 -7.40
C GLN A 148 -4.36 -15.86 -6.83
N ALA A 149 -4.43 -16.82 -5.89
CA ALA A 149 -5.68 -17.18 -5.22
C ALA A 149 -6.25 -15.99 -4.42
N ALA A 150 -5.39 -15.28 -3.67
CA ALA A 150 -5.80 -14.10 -2.92
C ALA A 150 -6.25 -12.93 -3.83
N HIS A 151 -5.58 -12.70 -4.97
CA HIS A 151 -6.01 -11.71 -5.99
C HIS A 151 -7.38 -12.02 -6.59
N ARG A 152 -7.74 -13.31 -6.69
CA ARG A 152 -9.06 -13.74 -7.20
C ARG A 152 -10.15 -13.76 -6.11
N ALA A 153 -9.80 -13.68 -4.83
CA ALA A 153 -10.76 -13.83 -3.74
C ALA A 153 -11.57 -12.56 -3.44
N ALA A 154 -10.99 -11.37 -3.63
CA ALA A 154 -11.57 -10.08 -3.25
C ALA A 154 -11.02 -8.93 -4.12
N PRO A 155 -11.65 -7.74 -4.14
CA PRO A 155 -11.00 -6.54 -4.65
C PRO A 155 -9.81 -6.13 -3.75
N TRP A 156 -8.73 -5.63 -4.36
CA TRP A 156 -7.53 -5.17 -3.65
C TRP A 156 -7.42 -3.64 -3.68
N LEU A 157 -7.12 -3.05 -2.53
CA LEU A 157 -6.85 -1.63 -2.34
C LEU A 157 -5.37 -1.46 -1.98
N VAL A 158 -4.56 -1.28 -3.03
CA VAL A 158 -3.09 -1.31 -2.91
C VAL A 158 -2.47 0.08 -2.83
N VAL A 159 -1.42 0.21 -2.02
CA VAL A 159 -0.38 1.25 -2.07
C VAL A 159 0.98 0.56 -2.10
N PHE A 160 2.02 1.29 -2.50
CA PHE A 160 3.40 0.83 -2.44
C PHE A 160 4.07 1.35 -1.18
N ASP A 161 5.20 0.75 -0.82
CA ASP A 161 6.21 1.33 0.05
C ASP A 161 7.53 1.50 -0.72
N ASP A 162 8.68 1.23 -0.10
CA ASP A 162 9.99 1.50 -0.68
C ASP A 162 10.41 0.44 -1.69
N HIS A 163 10.27 -0.83 -1.35
CA HIS A 163 10.79 -1.97 -2.13
C HIS A 163 10.11 -2.20 -3.48
N GLU A 164 9.01 -1.50 -3.76
CA GLU A 164 8.51 -1.36 -5.13
C GLU A 164 9.48 -0.62 -6.06
N VAL A 165 10.43 0.15 -5.51
CA VAL A 165 11.48 0.88 -6.24
C VAL A 165 12.86 0.40 -5.77
N GLU A 166 13.24 0.73 -4.54
CA GLU A 166 14.54 0.51 -3.92
C GLU A 166 14.39 0.76 -2.43
N ASN A 167 15.04 -0.01 -1.57
CA ASN A 167 15.01 0.16 -0.13
C ASN A 167 15.19 1.63 0.30
N ASN A 168 14.41 2.06 1.29
CA ASN A 168 14.49 3.34 1.99
C ASN A 168 14.54 4.63 1.13
N TRP A 169 14.08 4.64 -0.13
CA TRP A 169 14.07 5.89 -0.89
C TRP A 169 13.14 6.97 -0.30
N ALA A 170 13.51 8.24 -0.51
CA ALA A 170 12.80 9.41 -0.02
C ALA A 170 12.62 10.48 -1.10
N GLY A 171 11.41 10.60 -1.64
CA GLY A 171 11.14 11.56 -2.71
C GLY A 171 11.99 11.24 -3.95
N PHE A 172 13.04 12.03 -4.21
CA PHE A 172 13.99 11.77 -5.30
C PHE A 172 15.39 11.35 -4.81
N VAL A 173 15.52 11.04 -3.52
CA VAL A 173 16.76 10.62 -2.89
C VAL A 173 16.75 9.08 -2.79
N PRO A 174 17.69 8.39 -3.45
CA PRO A 174 17.88 6.95 -3.26
C PRO A 174 18.55 6.66 -1.91
N GLU A 175 18.58 5.40 -1.48
CA GLU A 175 19.33 5.02 -0.29
C GLU A 175 20.86 5.15 -0.47
N ASN A 176 21.57 5.11 0.66
CA ASN A 176 23.02 5.01 0.66
C ASN A 176 23.48 3.68 0.06
N GLY A 177 24.35 3.74 -0.96
CA GLY A 177 24.85 2.54 -1.64
C GLY A 177 23.97 2.06 -2.80
N SER A 178 22.94 2.83 -3.18
CA SER A 178 22.10 2.60 -4.35
C SER A 178 22.89 2.28 -5.62
N ASP A 179 22.34 1.37 -6.44
CA ASP A 179 22.79 1.08 -7.81
C ASP A 179 22.52 2.25 -8.78
N THR A 180 21.72 3.24 -8.36
CA THR A 180 21.40 4.47 -9.10
C THR A 180 21.60 5.72 -8.23
N PRO A 181 22.84 6.03 -7.78
CA PRO A 181 23.08 7.11 -6.84
C PRO A 181 22.92 8.51 -7.47
N ASP A 182 22.96 8.61 -8.81
CA ASP A 182 22.69 9.86 -9.51
C ASP A 182 21.18 10.15 -9.53
N PRO A 183 20.71 11.34 -9.08
CA PRO A 183 19.29 11.66 -9.03
C PRO A 183 18.55 11.60 -10.37
N ALA A 184 19.24 11.79 -11.51
CA ALA A 184 18.62 11.66 -12.83
C ALA A 184 18.41 10.19 -13.19
N ASP A 185 19.32 9.29 -12.80
CA ASP A 185 19.17 7.85 -13.00
C ASP A 185 18.15 7.25 -12.03
N PHE A 186 18.12 7.69 -10.77
CA PHE A 186 17.09 7.27 -9.81
C PHE A 186 15.68 7.66 -10.28
N ARG A 187 15.51 8.84 -10.90
CA ARG A 187 14.23 9.22 -11.53
C ARG A 187 13.82 8.26 -12.65
N LYS A 188 14.77 7.74 -13.44
CA LYS A 188 14.48 6.74 -14.48
C LYS A 188 14.09 5.40 -13.85
N ARG A 189 14.79 4.97 -12.78
CA ARG A 189 14.46 3.77 -12.00
C ARG A 189 13.04 3.86 -11.43
N ARG A 190 12.69 4.98 -10.78
CA ARG A 190 11.35 5.24 -10.23
C ARG A 190 10.26 5.24 -11.32
N ALA A 191 10.54 5.83 -12.48
CA ALA A 191 9.62 5.80 -13.62
C ALA A 191 9.38 4.37 -14.15
N ALA A 192 10.43 3.55 -14.23
CA ALA A 192 10.34 2.15 -14.60
C ALA A 192 9.53 1.33 -13.57
N ALA A 193 9.80 1.53 -12.29
CA ALA A 193 9.09 0.90 -11.17
C ALA A 193 7.60 1.23 -11.21
N PHE A 194 7.23 2.51 -11.31
CA PHE A 194 5.83 2.94 -11.31
C PHE A 194 5.05 2.46 -12.54
N GLN A 195 5.69 2.45 -13.71
CA GLN A 195 5.10 1.86 -14.92
C GLN A 195 4.80 0.37 -14.70
N ALA A 196 5.77 -0.40 -14.20
CA ALA A 196 5.58 -1.82 -13.95
C ALA A 196 4.55 -2.10 -12.84
N TYR A 197 4.53 -1.29 -11.77
CA TYR A 197 3.55 -1.37 -10.70
C TYR A 197 2.13 -1.11 -11.23
N TYR A 198 1.94 -0.07 -12.05
CA TYR A 198 0.65 0.18 -12.70
C TYR A 198 0.21 -1.01 -13.54
N GLU A 199 1.07 -1.53 -14.42
CA GLU A 199 0.77 -2.68 -15.30
C GLU A 199 0.33 -3.94 -14.53
N ASN A 200 0.74 -4.06 -13.27
CA ASN A 200 0.57 -5.25 -12.44
C ASN A 200 -0.44 -5.08 -11.30
N MET A 201 -0.99 -3.88 -11.09
CA MET A 201 -1.90 -3.60 -9.99
C MET A 201 -3.30 -3.21 -10.49
N PRO A 202 -4.38 -3.56 -9.75
CA PRO A 202 -5.76 -3.24 -10.14
C PRO A 202 -6.10 -1.76 -9.89
N LEU A 203 -5.35 -0.85 -10.53
CA LEU A 203 -5.47 0.59 -10.40
C LEU A 203 -6.31 1.18 -11.52
N ARG A 204 -7.02 2.26 -11.19
CA ARG A 204 -7.76 3.07 -12.16
C ARG A 204 -6.81 3.88 -13.04
N ARG A 205 -7.27 4.29 -14.22
CA ARG A 205 -6.55 5.14 -15.18
C ARG A 205 -6.02 6.45 -14.58
N ARG A 206 -6.67 6.98 -13.54
CA ARG A 206 -6.16 8.16 -12.80
C ARG A 206 -4.79 7.95 -12.15
N SER A 207 -4.38 6.70 -11.97
CA SER A 207 -3.08 6.29 -11.43
C SER A 207 -2.13 5.84 -12.54
N LEU A 208 -2.43 6.12 -13.81
CA LEU A 208 -1.47 5.93 -14.90
C LEU A 208 -0.26 6.85 -14.64
N PRO A 209 0.97 6.33 -14.56
CA PRO A 209 2.15 7.14 -14.26
C PRO A 209 2.45 8.18 -15.35
N GLY A 210 2.97 9.33 -14.92
CA GLY A 210 3.56 10.36 -15.77
C GLY A 210 5.07 10.39 -15.56
N GLY A 211 5.80 9.45 -16.15
CA GLY A 211 7.23 9.29 -15.89
C GLY A 211 7.47 8.85 -14.44
N PRO A 212 8.26 9.59 -13.64
CA PRO A 212 8.56 9.21 -12.27
C PRO A 212 7.41 9.50 -11.29
N ASP A 213 6.27 10.04 -11.72
CA ASP A 213 5.18 10.41 -10.83
C ASP A 213 3.94 9.52 -11.03
N ILE A 214 3.32 9.08 -9.92
CA ILE A 214 2.08 8.30 -9.94
C ILE A 214 1.09 8.85 -8.89
N GLN A 215 -0.21 8.88 -9.21
CA GLN A 215 -1.23 9.23 -8.21
C GLN A 215 -1.72 7.94 -7.52
N ILE A 216 -1.05 7.53 -6.44
CA ILE A 216 -1.43 6.32 -5.69
C ILE A 216 -2.34 6.63 -4.48
N TYR A 217 -2.06 7.69 -3.72
CA TYR A 217 -2.87 8.03 -2.56
C TYR A 217 -4.30 8.36 -3.00
N ARG A 218 -5.29 7.87 -2.26
CA ARG A 218 -6.70 8.00 -2.64
C ARG A 218 -7.63 7.64 -1.49
N ARG A 219 -8.88 8.09 -1.62
CA ARG A 219 -9.96 7.76 -0.68
C ARG A 219 -10.93 6.79 -1.33
N VAL A 220 -11.31 5.76 -0.59
CA VAL A 220 -12.41 4.85 -0.94
C VAL A 220 -13.42 4.84 0.19
N GLN A 221 -14.66 5.19 -0.13
CA GLN A 221 -15.77 5.14 0.82
C GLN A 221 -16.45 3.77 0.76
N TRP A 222 -16.63 3.15 1.92
CA TRP A 222 -17.38 1.91 2.09
C TRP A 222 -18.71 2.19 2.79
N GLY A 223 -19.66 2.75 2.02
CA GLY A 223 -20.92 3.25 2.56
C GLY A 223 -20.73 4.30 3.66
N LYS A 224 -21.55 4.22 4.71
CA LYS A 224 -21.39 5.01 5.95
C LYS A 224 -20.45 4.34 6.96
N LEU A 225 -19.99 3.11 6.71
CA LEU A 225 -19.20 2.36 7.67
C LEU A 225 -17.79 2.92 7.79
N ALA A 226 -17.04 2.97 6.67
CA ALA A 226 -15.63 3.33 6.71
C ALA A 226 -15.24 4.24 5.53
N ASN A 227 -14.34 5.17 5.80
CA ASN A 227 -13.52 5.81 4.78
C ASN A 227 -12.10 5.24 4.86
N PHE A 228 -11.62 4.66 3.77
CA PHE A 228 -10.24 4.23 3.61
C PHE A 228 -9.45 5.37 2.98
N HIS A 229 -8.58 6.01 3.76
CA HIS A 229 -7.59 6.98 3.31
C HIS A 229 -6.28 6.25 3.07
N MET A 230 -6.04 5.86 1.82
CA MET A 230 -4.81 5.17 1.44
C MET A 230 -3.74 6.20 1.14
N LEU A 231 -2.61 6.13 1.84
CA LEU A 231 -1.52 7.10 1.75
C LEU A 231 -0.40 6.66 0.82
N ASP A 232 0.37 7.64 0.40
CA ASP A 232 1.73 7.54 -0.14
C ASP A 232 2.66 8.25 0.84
N THR A 233 3.59 7.52 1.46
CA THR A 233 4.58 8.07 2.39
C THR A 233 6.00 8.03 1.82
N ARG A 234 6.16 7.78 0.51
CA ARG A 234 7.46 7.69 -0.16
C ARG A 234 7.66 8.79 -1.19
N GLN A 235 6.71 9.00 -2.10
CA GLN A 235 6.91 9.87 -3.27
C GLN A 235 7.14 11.35 -2.91
N PHE A 236 6.66 11.78 -1.75
CA PHE A 236 6.64 13.19 -1.35
C PHE A 236 7.37 13.47 -0.03
N ARG A 237 8.00 12.46 0.58
CA ARG A 237 8.69 12.61 1.86
C ARG A 237 10.00 13.37 1.69
N ASP A 238 10.37 14.13 2.71
CA ASP A 238 11.75 14.60 2.88
C ASP A 238 12.67 13.41 3.19
N ASP A 239 13.98 13.59 3.02
CA ASP A 239 14.98 12.58 3.34
C ASP A 239 14.97 12.18 4.83
N GLN A 240 15.39 10.95 5.14
CA GLN A 240 15.46 10.45 6.52
C GLN A 240 16.54 11.21 7.30
N ALA A 241 16.13 11.86 8.38
CA ALA A 241 17.02 12.71 9.16
C ALA A 241 18.16 11.92 9.83
N CYS A 242 19.28 12.61 10.07
CA CYS A 242 20.47 12.02 10.69
C CYS A 242 21.06 10.79 9.98
N GLY A 243 20.84 10.66 8.65
CA GLY A 243 21.37 9.54 7.85
C GLY A 243 20.70 8.21 8.16
N ASP A 244 19.37 8.24 8.37
CA ASP A 244 18.47 7.09 8.47
C ASP A 244 18.75 6.08 9.61
N GLY A 245 17.96 5.01 9.75
CA GLY A 245 18.11 3.93 10.72
C GLY A 245 17.56 4.26 12.11
N ASN A 246 17.91 3.45 13.11
CA ASN A 246 17.39 3.60 14.47
C ASN A 246 18.37 4.35 15.38
N LYS A 247 18.11 5.62 15.68
CA LYS A 247 19.06 6.53 16.37
C LYS A 247 18.38 7.66 17.14
N VAL A 248 19.16 8.35 17.96
CA VAL A 248 18.76 9.62 18.60
C VAL A 248 18.96 10.73 17.57
N CYS A 249 17.90 11.46 17.23
CA CYS A 249 17.96 12.48 16.19
C CYS A 249 17.05 13.69 16.48
N PRO A 250 17.62 14.82 16.96
CA PRO A 250 16.84 16.05 17.18
C PRO A 250 16.19 16.61 15.90
N GLU A 251 16.77 16.36 14.73
CA GLU A 251 16.22 16.79 13.45
C GLU A 251 14.90 16.08 13.09
N ALA A 252 14.59 14.94 13.72
CA ALA A 252 13.30 14.27 13.57
C ALA A 252 12.12 15.15 14.03
N GLU A 253 12.37 16.09 14.96
CA GLU A 253 11.39 17.03 15.50
C GLU A 253 11.24 18.31 14.67
N ASN A 254 12.05 18.49 13.61
CA ASN A 254 12.03 19.70 12.80
C ASN A 254 10.62 19.94 12.22
N PRO A 255 9.96 21.09 12.54
CA PRO A 255 8.59 21.36 12.12
C PRO A 255 8.40 21.44 10.61
N ALA A 256 9.47 21.73 9.86
CA ALA A 256 9.43 21.82 8.40
C ALA A 256 9.37 20.45 7.70
N ARG A 257 9.76 19.37 8.38
CA ARG A 257 9.82 18.04 7.75
C ARG A 257 8.44 17.44 7.51
N SER A 258 8.31 16.70 6.42
CA SER A 258 7.07 16.10 5.97
C SER A 258 7.28 14.72 5.37
N ILE A 259 6.39 13.79 5.71
CA ILE A 259 6.37 12.44 5.10
C ILE A 259 5.35 12.33 3.95
N THR A 260 4.29 13.14 3.98
CA THR A 260 3.23 13.10 2.96
C THR A 260 3.33 14.24 1.95
N GLY A 261 4.14 15.26 2.23
CA GLY A 261 4.12 16.52 1.49
C GLY A 261 2.84 17.33 1.72
N ALA A 262 2.91 18.65 1.49
CA ALA A 262 1.84 19.58 1.84
C ALA A 262 0.49 19.29 1.17
N ARG A 263 0.49 18.79 -0.08
CA ARG A 263 -0.75 18.53 -0.84
C ARG A 263 -1.54 17.36 -0.27
N GLN A 264 -0.88 16.26 0.05
CA GLN A 264 -1.53 15.07 0.59
C GLN A 264 -1.94 15.30 2.05
N GLU A 265 -1.12 15.98 2.85
CA GLU A 265 -1.49 16.38 4.22
C GLU A 265 -2.80 17.19 4.23
N LYS A 266 -2.88 18.24 3.39
CA LYS A 266 -4.09 19.04 3.25
C LYS A 266 -5.29 18.20 2.79
N TRP A 267 -5.10 17.33 1.79
CA TRP A 267 -6.15 16.44 1.28
C TRP A 267 -6.70 15.48 2.36
N LEU A 268 -5.82 15.00 3.24
CA LEU A 268 -6.17 14.10 4.33
C LEU A 268 -6.97 14.83 5.40
N ILE A 269 -6.46 15.96 5.90
CA ILE A 269 -7.12 16.78 6.93
C ILE A 269 -8.49 17.28 6.45
N ASP A 270 -8.57 17.76 5.21
CA ASP A 270 -9.84 18.18 4.61
C ASP A 270 -10.80 17.00 4.42
N GLY A 271 -10.26 15.78 4.27
CA GLY A 271 -11.02 14.55 4.28
C GLY A 271 -11.67 14.25 5.61
N PHE A 272 -10.91 14.32 6.70
CA PHE A 272 -11.41 14.12 8.05
C PHE A 272 -12.54 15.10 8.36
N ARG A 273 -12.37 16.38 8.03
CA ARG A 273 -13.39 17.42 8.23
C ARG A 273 -14.70 17.15 7.49
N ARG A 274 -14.64 16.46 6.36
CA ARG A 274 -15.82 16.08 5.56
C ARG A 274 -16.36 14.69 5.87
N SER A 275 -15.64 13.88 6.65
CA SER A 275 -16.02 12.50 6.93
C SER A 275 -17.27 12.45 7.80
N THR A 276 -18.27 11.71 7.32
CA THR A 276 -19.43 11.30 8.12
C THR A 276 -19.44 9.81 8.40
N ALA A 277 -18.35 9.09 8.06
CA ALA A 277 -18.25 7.65 8.25
C ALA A 277 -18.16 7.30 9.74
N ARG A 278 -18.43 6.04 10.08
CA ARG A 278 -18.23 5.53 11.44
C ARG A 278 -16.74 5.39 11.75
N TRP A 279 -15.95 4.94 10.77
CA TRP A 279 -14.51 4.73 10.89
C TRP A 279 -13.77 5.53 9.81
N ASP A 280 -12.67 6.16 10.20
CA ASP A 280 -11.69 6.70 9.27
C ASP A 280 -10.43 5.85 9.41
N VAL A 281 -10.17 5.03 8.40
CA VAL A 281 -9.06 4.08 8.35
C VAL A 281 -7.96 4.67 7.49
N LEU A 282 -6.78 4.85 8.06
CA LEU A 282 -5.57 5.27 7.38
C LEU A 282 -4.77 4.03 6.98
N GLY A 283 -4.83 3.64 5.70
CA GLY A 283 -3.98 2.56 5.18
C GLY A 283 -2.67 3.15 4.69
N GLN A 284 -1.56 2.79 5.31
CA GLN A 284 -0.26 3.40 5.08
C GLN A 284 0.88 2.43 5.39
N GLN A 285 2.11 2.87 5.14
CA GLN A 285 3.28 2.03 4.99
C GLN A 285 4.02 1.77 6.32
N VAL A 286 4.48 2.83 6.98
CA VAL A 286 5.54 2.78 8.00
C VAL A 286 5.01 3.06 9.41
N PHE A 287 5.66 2.53 10.46
CA PHE A 287 5.17 2.61 11.86
C PHE A 287 4.74 4.02 12.31
N PHE A 288 3.48 4.18 12.75
CA PHE A 288 2.87 5.46 13.08
C PHE A 288 3.05 5.86 14.55
N ALA A 289 2.79 4.95 15.48
CA ALA A 289 2.94 5.20 16.91
C ALA A 289 4.41 5.44 17.30
N GLN A 290 4.65 6.09 18.44
CA GLN A 290 6.01 6.24 18.94
C GLN A 290 6.55 4.87 19.36
N ARG A 291 7.65 4.45 18.73
CA ARG A 291 8.37 3.21 19.01
C ARG A 291 9.80 3.53 19.43
N ASP A 292 9.92 3.97 20.67
CA ASP A 292 11.20 4.22 21.31
C ASP A 292 11.87 2.90 21.70
N SER A 293 13.12 2.74 21.29
CA SER A 293 13.95 1.57 21.59
C SER A 293 14.93 1.80 22.75
N ASP A 294 14.94 3.00 23.32
CA ASP A 294 15.67 3.32 24.54
C ASP A 294 14.72 3.38 25.75
N ALA A 295 15.10 2.77 26.86
CA ALA A 295 14.33 2.79 28.11
C ALA A 295 14.70 3.99 29.02
N GLY A 296 15.71 4.76 28.62
CA GLY A 296 16.23 5.91 29.34
C GLY A 296 15.55 7.22 28.92
N PRO A 297 16.20 8.37 29.18
CA PRO A 297 15.60 9.69 28.94
C PRO A 297 15.72 10.18 27.49
N VAL A 298 16.43 9.44 26.62
CA VAL A 298 16.64 9.81 25.22
C VAL A 298 15.73 8.98 24.34
N LYS A 299 15.20 9.57 23.26
CA LYS A 299 14.41 8.83 22.29
C LYS A 299 15.29 8.27 21.19
N LYS A 300 15.38 6.95 21.08
CA LYS A 300 16.05 6.27 19.98
C LYS A 300 15.01 5.58 19.10
N THR A 301 14.74 6.17 17.95
CA THR A 301 13.61 5.80 17.09
C THR A 301 14.05 5.57 15.64
N SER A 302 13.15 4.97 14.84
CA SER A 302 13.38 4.76 13.41
C SER A 302 13.18 6.06 12.63
N GLN A 303 14.22 6.47 11.92
CA GLN A 303 14.23 7.67 11.10
C GLN A 303 13.45 7.50 9.78
N ASP A 304 13.14 6.27 9.39
CA ASP A 304 12.32 5.95 8.24
C ASP A 304 10.81 5.85 8.55
N ALA A 305 10.44 5.75 9.82
CA ALA A 305 9.06 5.69 10.29
C ALA A 305 8.51 7.08 10.66
N TRP A 306 7.26 7.17 11.16
CA TRP A 306 6.67 8.45 11.57
C TRP A 306 7.38 9.10 12.76
N ASP A 307 8.12 8.35 13.57
CA ASP A 307 9.02 8.93 14.59
C ASP A 307 10.15 9.75 13.96
N GLY A 308 10.59 9.39 12.77
CA GLY A 308 11.47 10.20 11.97
C GLY A 308 10.81 11.46 11.42
N TYR A 309 9.51 11.71 11.61
CA TYR A 309 8.77 12.87 11.06
C TYR A 309 7.74 13.39 12.08
N VAL A 310 8.16 13.58 13.33
CA VAL A 310 7.28 13.86 14.49
C VAL A 310 6.28 14.98 14.22
N ALA A 311 6.75 16.13 13.71
CA ALA A 311 5.87 17.26 13.44
C ALA A 311 4.82 16.97 12.35
N SER A 312 5.15 16.12 11.37
CA SER A 312 4.19 15.67 10.35
C SER A 312 3.14 14.73 10.93
N ARG A 313 3.54 13.82 11.85
CA ARG A 313 2.62 12.98 12.62
C ARG A 313 1.65 13.83 13.42
N ASP A 314 2.16 14.81 14.15
CA ASP A 314 1.38 15.66 15.04
C ASP A 314 0.33 16.49 14.29
N ARG A 315 0.68 17.03 13.10
CA ARG A 315 -0.28 17.76 12.26
C ARG A 315 -1.44 16.88 11.81
N ILE A 316 -1.18 15.62 11.46
CA ILE A 316 -2.22 14.67 11.03
C ILE A 316 -3.08 14.25 12.23
N THR A 317 -2.45 13.90 13.35
CA THR A 317 -3.14 13.54 14.60
C THR A 317 -4.03 14.67 15.07
N LYS A 318 -3.49 15.89 15.14
CA LYS A 318 -4.26 17.09 15.44
C LYS A 318 -5.39 17.31 14.44
N GLY A 319 -5.14 17.08 13.15
CA GLY A 319 -6.12 17.23 12.09
C GLY A 319 -7.37 16.37 12.30
N TRP A 320 -7.23 15.11 12.70
CA TRP A 320 -8.39 14.26 12.96
C TRP A 320 -9.06 14.55 14.31
N VAL A 321 -8.29 14.95 15.32
CA VAL A 321 -8.82 15.39 16.62
C VAL A 321 -9.69 16.64 16.46
N ASP A 322 -9.18 17.66 15.75
CA ASP A 322 -9.89 18.91 15.47
C ASP A 322 -11.15 18.66 14.61
N ALA A 323 -11.07 17.70 13.68
CA ALA A 323 -12.20 17.27 12.88
C ALA A 323 -13.21 16.39 13.65
N LYS A 324 -12.92 16.03 14.91
CA LYS A 324 -13.74 15.14 15.75
C LYS A 324 -14.00 13.79 15.09
N VAL A 325 -12.98 13.23 14.43
CA VAL A 325 -13.03 11.86 13.90
C VAL A 325 -13.36 10.91 15.04
N ARG A 326 -14.41 10.10 14.84
CA ARG A 326 -14.97 9.27 15.92
C ARG A 326 -14.10 8.07 16.23
N ASN A 327 -13.66 7.37 15.18
CA ASN A 327 -12.81 6.19 15.30
C ASN A 327 -11.72 6.25 14.22
N ALA A 328 -10.55 6.74 14.60
CA ALA A 328 -9.35 6.74 13.77
C ALA A 328 -8.59 5.43 13.98
N VAL A 329 -8.32 4.72 12.88
CA VAL A 329 -7.52 3.49 12.86
C VAL A 329 -6.42 3.65 11.83
N VAL A 330 -5.18 3.37 12.19
CA VAL A 330 -4.04 3.29 11.29
C VAL A 330 -3.72 1.81 11.05
N LEU A 331 -3.52 1.43 9.79
CA LEU A 331 -3.08 0.09 9.41
C LEU A 331 -1.69 0.23 8.80
N THR A 332 -0.76 -0.61 9.23
CA THR A 332 0.67 -0.42 8.95
C THR A 332 1.38 -1.70 8.52
N GLY A 333 2.42 -1.56 7.70
CA GLY A 333 3.31 -2.63 7.25
C GLY A 333 4.75 -2.42 7.72
N ASP A 334 5.71 -2.53 6.78
CA ASP A 334 7.16 -2.21 6.90
C ASP A 334 7.95 -3.05 7.92
N VAL A 335 7.52 -3.12 9.17
CA VAL A 335 8.38 -3.53 10.31
C VAL A 335 8.54 -5.05 10.51
N HIS A 336 8.02 -5.87 9.58
CA HIS A 336 8.11 -7.35 9.58
C HIS A 336 7.67 -8.04 10.88
N ALA A 337 6.79 -7.40 11.64
CA ALA A 337 6.25 -7.91 12.90
C ALA A 337 4.85 -7.34 13.15
N HIS A 338 4.01 -8.10 13.84
CA HIS A 338 2.67 -7.65 14.22
C HIS A 338 2.74 -6.81 15.50
N TRP A 339 2.12 -5.63 15.49
CA TRP A 339 1.98 -4.75 16.65
C TRP A 339 0.52 -4.32 16.79
N ALA A 340 0.16 -3.82 17.97
CA ALA A 340 -1.07 -3.08 18.17
C ALA A 340 -0.77 -1.97 19.18
N SER A 341 -1.24 -0.75 18.92
CA SER A 341 -0.87 0.41 19.75
C SER A 341 -2.01 1.39 19.93
N ASP A 342 -2.14 1.92 21.13
CA ASP A 342 -2.92 3.13 21.40
C ASP A 342 -2.17 4.34 20.85
N LEU A 343 -2.82 5.15 20.01
CA LEU A 343 -2.27 6.41 19.55
C LEU A 343 -2.56 7.50 20.57
N LYS A 344 -1.53 8.14 21.12
CA LYS A 344 -1.66 9.15 22.18
C LYS A 344 -1.62 10.56 21.61
N ALA A 345 -2.36 11.48 22.24
CA ALA A 345 -2.27 12.91 21.91
C ALA A 345 -0.90 13.50 22.27
N ASN A 346 -0.24 12.91 23.26
CA ASN A 346 1.12 13.20 23.67
C ASN A 346 1.74 11.89 24.16
N TYR A 347 2.82 11.42 23.52
CA TYR A 347 3.48 10.17 23.89
C TYR A 347 4.37 10.28 25.13
N ASP A 348 4.72 11.50 25.55
CA ASP A 348 5.55 11.76 26.75
C ASP A 348 4.73 11.85 28.04
N ASP A 349 3.40 11.82 27.94
CA ASP A 349 2.49 11.81 29.07
C ASP A 349 1.74 10.46 29.10
N PRO A 350 2.04 9.56 30.05
CA PRO A 350 1.35 8.28 30.20
C PRO A 350 -0.16 8.41 30.43
N GLY A 351 -0.62 9.53 30.99
CA GLY A 351 -2.04 9.85 31.20
C GLY A 351 -2.71 10.48 29.98
N SER A 352 -1.97 10.70 28.90
CA SER A 352 -2.48 11.36 27.71
C SER A 352 -3.61 10.58 27.06
N LYS A 353 -4.54 11.34 26.48
CA LYS A 353 -5.73 10.80 25.81
C LYS A 353 -5.33 9.91 24.62
N THR A 354 -5.92 8.72 24.54
CA THR A 354 -5.92 7.91 23.31
C THR A 354 -6.80 8.57 22.26
N VAL A 355 -6.26 8.81 21.07
CA VAL A 355 -6.89 9.52 19.94
C VAL A 355 -7.06 8.64 18.69
N GLY A 356 -6.66 7.38 18.76
CA GLY A 356 -6.81 6.38 17.70
C GLY A 356 -6.11 5.07 18.09
N SER A 357 -6.09 4.13 17.16
CA SER A 357 -5.35 2.88 17.31
C SER A 357 -4.56 2.57 16.04
N GLU A 358 -3.41 1.92 16.18
CA GLU A 358 -2.63 1.35 15.08
C GLU A 358 -2.64 -0.18 15.17
N LEU A 359 -2.74 -0.83 14.02
CA LEU A 359 -2.70 -2.28 13.81
C LEU A 359 -1.65 -2.65 12.76
#